data_AF-A0A7V4YVQ1-F1
#
_entry.id   AF-A0A7V4YVQ1-F1
#
_cell.length_a   1.000
_cell.length_b   1.000
_cell.length_c   1.000
_cell.angle_alpha   90.00
_cell.angle_beta   90.00
_cell.angle_gamma   90.00
#
_symmetry.space_group_name_H-M   'P 1'
#
loop_
_entity.id
_entity.type
_entity.pdbx_description
1 polymer ?
#
loop_
_entity_poly.entity_id
_entity_poly.type
_entity_poly.pdbx_seq_one_letter_code
_entity_poly.pdbx_strand_id
1 'polypeptide(L)' 'MEAIQTPFNAAQQELLQLFASGLSEEELQDLKQILLDFKFRRVTALADKVWDEKGWNDETVEKMLQTHMRTPYKKEN' A
#
# COMPACT_ATOMS: atom_id res chain seq x y z
N MET A 1 -39.11 -8.35 -1.12
CA MET A 1 -38.47 -7.67 0.03
C MET A 1 -37.08 -7.32 -0.44
N GLU A 2 -36.81 -6.05 -0.72
CA GLU A 2 -35.47 -5.60 -1.09
C GLU A 2 -34.55 -5.83 0.11
N ALA A 3 -33.48 -6.59 -0.08
CA ALA A 3 -32.46 -6.77 0.95
C ALA A 3 -31.87 -5.39 1.25
N ILE A 4 -31.99 -4.93 2.49
CA ILE A 4 -31.32 -3.71 2.94
C ILE A 4 -29.82 -3.98 2.77
N GLN A 5 -29.23 -3.46 1.70
CA GLN A 5 -27.77 -3.47 1.56
C GLN A 5 -27.24 -2.62 2.70
N THR A 6 -26.70 -3.26 3.73
CA THR A 6 -25.91 -2.55 4.72
C THR A 6 -24.77 -1.86 3.97
N PRO A 7 -24.59 -0.54 4.12
CA PRO A 7 -23.64 0.23 3.31
C PRO A 7 -22.17 -0.16 3.56
N PHE A 8 -21.92 -1.01 4.54
CA PHE A 8 -20.61 -1.43 4.99
C PHE A 8 -20.45 -2.95 4.91
N ASN A 9 -19.28 -3.39 4.45
CA ASN A 9 -18.86 -4.79 4.52
C ASN A 9 -18.42 -5.15 5.96
N ALA A 10 -18.22 -6.44 6.23
CA ALA A 10 -17.88 -6.94 7.56
C ALA A 10 -16.63 -6.26 8.16
N ALA A 11 -15.56 -6.07 7.39
CA ALA A 11 -14.34 -5.42 7.88
C ALA A 11 -14.57 -3.94 8.25
N GLN A 12 -15.40 -3.24 7.46
CA GLN A 12 -15.78 -1.86 7.78
C GLN A 12 -16.62 -1.80 9.06
N GLN A 13 -17.53 -2.75 9.28
CA GLN A 13 -18.34 -2.82 10.49
C GLN A 13 -17.49 -3.05 11.75
N GLU A 14 -16.52 -3.97 11.69
CA GLU A 14 -15.57 -4.21 12.79
C GLU A 14 -14.76 -2.96 13.14
N LEU A 15 -14.23 -2.24 12.14
CA LEU A 15 -13.52 -0.99 12.36
C LEU A 15 -14.42 0.09 12.99
N LEU A 16 -15.66 0.19 12.53
CA LEU A 16 -16.63 1.13 13.11
C LEU A 16 -16.97 0.79 14.57
N GLN A 17 -17.11 -0.49 14.91
CA GLN A 17 -17.32 -0.93 16.30
C GLN A 17 -16.10 -0.60 17.17
N LEU A 18 -14.88 -0.80 16.65
CA LEU A 18 -13.65 -0.45 17.34
C LEU A 18 -13.52 1.06 17.57
N PHE A 19 -13.89 1.90 16.59
CA PHE A 19 -13.89 3.35 16.79
C PHE A 19 -14.97 3.81 17.78
N ALA A 20 -16.10 3.11 17.85
CA ALA A 20 -17.19 3.42 18.76
C ALA A 20 -16.83 3.15 20.24
N SER A 21 -15.74 2.41 20.54
CA SER A 21 -15.32 2.15 21.92
C SER A 21 -14.68 3.35 22.63
N GLY A 22 -14.55 4.49 21.95
CA GLY A 22 -14.02 5.72 22.55
C GLY A 22 -12.50 5.69 22.74
N LEU A 23 -11.77 5.34 21.67
CA LEU A 23 -10.31 5.32 21.66
C LEU A 23 -9.74 6.70 22.03
N SER A 24 -8.69 6.69 22.86
CA SER A 24 -7.84 7.86 23.05
C SER A 24 -7.09 8.21 21.75
N GLU A 25 -6.54 9.42 21.68
CA GLU A 25 -5.75 9.84 20.52
C GLU A 25 -4.53 8.93 20.29
N GLU A 26 -3.89 8.45 21.37
CA GLU A 26 -2.74 7.53 21.29
C GLU A 26 -3.16 6.18 20.68
N GLU A 27 -4.24 5.57 21.19
CA GLU A 27 -4.75 4.31 20.65
C GLU A 27 -5.22 4.44 19.20
N LEU A 28 -5.79 5.60 18.82
CA LEU A 28 -6.16 5.88 17.44
C LEU A 28 -4.92 5.98 16.53
N GLN A 29 -3.81 6.54 17.02
CA GLN A 29 -2.55 6.57 16.28
C GLN A 29 -1.96 5.16 16.12
N ASP A 30 -1.96 4.35 17.16
CA ASP A 30 -1.50 2.96 17.10
C ASP A 30 -2.31 2.14 16.08
N LEU A 31 -3.63 2.30 16.10
CA LEU A 31 -4.52 1.64 15.14
C LEU A 31 -4.22 2.08 13.70
N LYS A 32 -3.95 3.37 13.46
CA LYS A 32 -3.52 3.86 12.14
C LYS A 32 -2.20 3.21 11.71
N GLN A 33 -1.24 3.07 12.62
CA GLN A 33 0.03 2.44 12.32
C GLN A 33 -0.14 0.97 11.93
N ILE A 34 -0.96 0.21 12.68
CA ILE A 34 -1.28 -1.20 12.37
C ILE A 34 -1.91 -1.33 10.97
N LEU A 35 -2.85 -0.45 10.63
CA LEU A 35 -3.50 -0.44 9.31
C LEU A 35 -2.53 -0.09 8.19
N LEU A 36 -1.59 0.84 8.42
CA LEU A 36 -0.54 1.18 7.48
C LEU A 36 0.42 0.01 7.25
N ASP A 37 0.89 -0.61 8.33
CA ASP A 37 1.76 -1.78 8.26
C ASP A 37 1.12 -2.93 7.47
N PHE A 38 -0.16 -3.19 7.71
CA PHE A 38 -0.92 -4.18 6.94
C PHE A 38 -0.93 -3.86 5.45
N LYS A 39 -1.15 -2.59 5.07
CA LYS A 39 -1.13 -2.16 3.66
C LYS A 39 0.28 -2.27 3.07
N PHE A 40 1.31 -1.81 3.77
CA PHE A 40 2.69 -1.84 3.29
C PHE A 40 3.17 -3.26 3.03
N ARG A 41 2.91 -4.20 3.94
CA ARG A 41 3.28 -5.62 3.75
C ARG A 41 2.71 -6.18 2.45
N ARG A 42 1.47 -5.81 2.09
CA ARG A 42 0.84 -6.27 0.84
C ARG A 42 1.45 -5.61 -0.39
N VAL A 43 1.76 -4.32 -0.32
CA VAL A 43 2.41 -3.61 -1.42
C VAL A 43 3.81 -4.17 -1.66
N THR A 44 4.59 -4.41 -0.59
CA THR A 44 5.91 -5.04 -0.68
C THR A 44 5.81 -6.43 -1.28
N ALA A 45 4.90 -7.29 -0.79
CA ALA A 45 4.73 -8.63 -1.34
C ALA A 45 4.31 -8.63 -2.82
N LEU A 46 3.53 -7.64 -3.26
CA LEU A 46 3.21 -7.47 -4.68
C LEU A 46 4.43 -7.03 -5.49
N ALA A 47 5.26 -6.14 -4.96
CA ALA A 47 6.50 -5.71 -5.60
C ALA A 47 7.48 -6.89 -5.73
N ASP A 48 7.66 -7.68 -4.67
CA ASP A 48 8.49 -8.90 -4.67
C ASP A 48 7.97 -9.91 -5.69
N LYS A 49 6.65 -10.11 -5.76
CA LYS A 49 6.06 -10.99 -6.78
C LYS A 49 6.38 -10.53 -8.21
N VAL A 50 6.27 -9.22 -8.48
CA VAL A 50 6.61 -8.67 -9.80
C VAL A 50 8.10 -8.84 -10.08
N TRP A 51 8.95 -8.63 -9.07
CA TRP A 51 10.40 -8.83 -9.16
C TRP A 51 10.74 -10.27 -9.59
N ASP A 52 10.14 -11.24 -8.91
CA ASP A 52 10.32 -12.67 -9.19
C ASP A 52 9.77 -13.06 -10.57
N GLU A 53 8.56 -12.62 -10.92
CA GLU A 53 7.94 -12.89 -12.23
C GLU A 53 8.76 -12.34 -13.40
N LYS A 54 9.46 -11.22 -13.19
CA LYS A 54 10.35 -10.62 -14.19
C LYS A 54 11.75 -11.23 -14.20
N GLY A 55 12.05 -12.13 -13.25
CA GLY A 55 13.38 -12.72 -13.08
C GLY A 55 14.45 -11.66 -12.79
N TRP A 56 14.06 -10.56 -12.14
CA TRP A 56 15.00 -9.50 -11.80
C TRP A 56 16.00 -9.99 -10.75
N ASN A 57 17.22 -9.53 -10.90
CA ASN A 57 18.36 -9.90 -10.07
C ASN A 57 19.37 -8.74 -10.08
N ASP A 58 20.48 -8.90 -9.35
CA ASP A 58 21.51 -7.86 -9.22
C ASP A 58 22.06 -7.40 -10.57
N GLU A 59 22.22 -8.31 -11.54
CA GLU A 59 22.64 -7.96 -12.90
C GLU A 59 21.61 -7.10 -13.65
N THR A 60 20.33 -7.35 -13.40
CA THR A 60 19.24 -6.56 -13.98
C THR A 60 19.24 -5.15 -13.40
N VAL A 61 19.51 -5.01 -12.09
CA VAL A 61 19.68 -3.70 -11.44
C VAL A 61 20.85 -2.95 -12.03
N GLU A 62 22.00 -3.59 -12.18
CA GLU A 62 23.19 -2.96 -12.78
C GLU A 62 22.89 -2.48 -14.19
N LYS A 63 22.22 -3.30 -15.02
CA LYS A 63 21.79 -2.90 -16.36
C LYS A 63 20.84 -1.69 -16.32
N MET A 64 19.89 -1.65 -15.40
CA MET A 64 18.98 -0.51 -15.23
C MET A 64 19.72 0.76 -14.81
N LEU A 65 20.73 0.67 -13.94
CA LEU A 65 21.54 1.84 -13.54
C LEU A 65 22.27 2.47 -14.73
N GLN A 66 22.69 1.66 -15.70
CA GLN A 66 23.32 2.14 -16.93
C GLN A 66 22.33 2.74 -17.94
N THR A 67 21.02 2.57 -17.73
CA THR A 67 20.02 3.18 -18.62
C THR A 67 19.78 4.65 -18.27
N HIS A 68 19.87 5.54 -19.26
CA HIS A 68 19.54 6.96 -19.11
C HIS A 68 18.02 7.20 -19.10
N MET A 69 17.27 6.51 -18.23
CA MET A 69 15.80 6.62 -18.12
C MET A 69 15.30 7.90 -17.42
N ARG A 70 16.19 8.85 -17.11
CA ARG A 70 15.79 10.14 -16.50
C ARG A 70 15.14 11.04 -17.54
N THR A 71 14.21 11.87 -17.11
CA THR A 71 13.59 12.91 -17.96
C THR A 71 14.69 13.79 -18.60
N PRO A 72 14.75 13.90 -19.94
CA PRO A 72 15.76 14.73 -20.60
C PRO A 72 15.60 16.20 -20.20
N TYR A 73 16.71 16.84 -19.82
CA TYR A 73 16.72 18.29 -19.57
C TYR A 73 16.56 19.03 -20.90
N LYS A 74 15.43 19.73 -21.07
CA LYS A 74 15.30 20.74 -22.13
C LYS A 74 16.17 21.94 -21.74
N LYS A 75 17.26 22.18 -22.46
CA LYS A 75 17.95 23.48 -22.42
C LYS A 75 17.15 24.42 -23.32
N GLU A 76 16.50 25.41 -22.72
CA GLU A 76 15.98 26.56 -23.46
C GLU A 76 17.17 27.49 -23.75
N ASN A 77 17.39 27.79 -25.03
CA ASN A 77 18.35 28.78 -25.50
C ASN A 77 17.63 30.10 -25.75
#